data_AF-A0A1G3BDQ3-F1
#
_entry.id   AF-A0A1G3BDQ3-F1
#
_cell.length_a   1.000
_cell.length_b   1.000
_cell.length_c   1.000
_cell.angle_alpha   90.00
_cell.angle_beta   90.00
_cell.angle_gamma   90.00
#
_symmetry.space_group_name_H-M   'P 1'
#
loop_
_entity.id
_entity.type
_entity.pdbx_description
1 polymer ?
#
loop_
_entity_poly.entity_id
_entity_poly.type
_entity_poly.pdbx_seq_one_letter_code
_entity_poly.pdbx_strand_id
1 'polypeptide(L)'
;MSNKQCAFVKRGKNTCRNPAIEGFDFCKSHIDQIDSVLRYKVPDHVRLESSSNELGFIFDANLGHVYYLNTPGTYIFSLMKENKPLPEIVRMVSKRYRVDSTKVLSDFRDFYNNLVDLGLIAKHEAS
;
A
#
# COMPACT_ATOMS: atom_id res chain seq x y z
N MET A 1 -23.47 -6.37 7.56
CA MET A 1 -22.21 -6.84 8.18
C MET A 1 -21.81 -5.84 9.25
N SER A 2 -21.45 -6.29 10.46
CA SER A 2 -20.98 -5.40 11.53
C SER A 2 -19.61 -4.83 11.16
N ASN A 3 -19.50 -3.51 11.02
CA ASN A 3 -18.19 -2.87 10.86
C ASN A 3 -17.39 -3.11 12.14
N LYS A 4 -16.29 -3.87 12.03
CA LYS A 4 -15.36 -4.07 13.14
C LYS A 4 -14.95 -2.70 13.70
N GLN A 5 -14.90 -2.59 15.02
CA GLN A 5 -14.37 -1.37 15.65
C GLN A 5 -12.85 -1.31 15.47
N CYS A 6 -12.33 -0.08 15.38
CA CYS A 6 -10.90 0.15 15.39
C CYS A 6 -10.27 -0.40 16.68
N ALA A 7 -9.25 -1.25 16.53
CA ALA A 7 -8.52 -1.91 17.60
C ALA A 7 -7.52 -0.98 18.33
N PHE A 8 -7.37 0.28 17.90
CA PHE A 8 -6.39 1.19 18.47
C PHE A 8 -6.78 1.63 19.88
N VAL A 9 -5.86 1.45 20.82
CA VAL A 9 -6.00 1.87 22.22
C VAL A 9 -5.00 3.00 22.50
N LYS A 10 -5.49 4.18 22.89
CA LYS A 10 -4.61 5.29 23.28
C LYS A 10 -3.86 4.94 24.58
N ARG A 11 -2.63 5.44 24.73
CA ARG A 11 -1.90 5.46 26.03
C ARG A 11 -2.80 6.20 27.04
N GLY A 12 -3.48 5.45 27.91
CA GLY A 12 -4.53 5.97 28.81
C GLY A 12 -5.84 5.16 28.87
N LYS A 13 -5.96 4.01 28.18
CA LYS A 13 -7.08 3.03 28.22
C LYS A 13 -8.38 3.39 27.49
N ASN A 14 -8.44 4.51 26.77
CA ASN A 14 -9.60 4.79 25.92
C ASN A 14 -9.43 4.12 24.55
N THR A 15 -10.33 3.19 24.24
CA THR A 15 -10.43 2.50 22.94
C THR A 15 -11.00 3.45 21.88
N CYS A 16 -10.50 3.34 20.65
CA CYS A 16 -11.09 4.04 19.53
C CYS A 16 -12.52 3.54 19.28
N ARG A 17 -13.47 4.47 19.12
CA ARG A 17 -14.88 4.14 18.85
C ARG A 17 -15.26 4.20 17.38
N ASN A 18 -14.33 4.63 16.52
CA ASN A 18 -14.57 4.72 15.09
C ASN A 18 -14.62 3.32 14.47
N PRO A 19 -15.43 3.11 13.41
CA PRO A 19 -15.37 1.89 12.63
C PRO A 19 -13.99 1.75 11.96
N ALA A 20 -13.49 0.52 11.90
CA ALA A 20 -12.29 0.21 11.15
C ALA A 20 -12.54 0.35 9.64
N ILE A 21 -11.46 0.63 8.90
CA ILE A 21 -11.47 0.61 7.45
C ILE A 21 -11.63 -0.85 7.00
N GLU A 22 -12.40 -1.10 5.95
CA GLU A 22 -12.56 -2.45 5.40
C GLU A 22 -11.19 -3.07 5.10
N GLY A 23 -10.97 -4.29 5.59
CA GLY A 23 -9.70 -4.99 5.43
C GLY A 23 -8.60 -4.62 6.44
N PHE A 24 -8.84 -3.65 7.31
CA PHE A 24 -7.91 -3.24 8.36
C PHE A 24 -8.58 -3.31 9.74
N ASP A 25 -7.77 -3.29 10.78
CA ASP A 25 -8.22 -3.22 12.18
C ASP A 25 -8.16 -1.79 12.74
N PHE A 26 -7.82 -0.79 11.92
CA PHE A 26 -7.75 0.62 12.31
C PHE A 26 -8.66 1.53 11.48
N CYS A 27 -9.03 2.69 12.03
CA CYS A 27 -9.86 3.69 11.34
C CYS A 27 -9.02 4.74 10.59
N LYS A 28 -9.69 5.62 9.82
CA LYS A 28 -9.05 6.75 9.09
C LYS A 28 -8.13 7.62 9.95
N SER A 29 -8.47 7.88 11.21
CA SER A 29 -7.64 8.68 12.13
C SER A 29 -6.34 7.99 12.58
N HIS A 30 -6.17 6.71 12.25
CA HIS A 30 -5.03 5.89 12.67
C HIS A 30 -4.31 5.27 11.46
N ILE A 31 -4.46 5.84 10.27
CA ILE A 31 -3.77 5.40 9.05
C ILE A 31 -2.25 5.42 9.23
N ASP A 32 -1.72 6.30 10.06
CA ASP A 32 -0.28 6.38 10.37
C ASP A 32 0.29 5.07 10.95
N GLN A 33 -0.56 4.13 11.38
CA GLN A 33 -0.15 2.82 11.88
C GLN A 33 0.04 1.77 10.78
N ILE A 34 -0.27 2.07 9.51
CA ILE A 34 -0.28 1.05 8.45
C ILE A 34 1.08 0.40 8.20
N ASP A 35 2.20 1.08 8.44
CA ASP A 35 3.56 0.49 8.34
C ASP A 35 3.79 -0.64 9.38
N SER A 36 2.95 -0.74 10.41
CA SER A 36 2.97 -1.88 11.34
C SER A 36 2.20 -3.10 10.80
N VAL A 37 1.33 -2.90 9.81
CA VAL A 37 0.42 -3.91 9.26
C VAL A 37 0.89 -4.40 7.90
N LEU A 38 1.28 -3.47 7.03
CA LEU A 38 1.78 -3.73 5.70
C LEU A 38 3.25 -3.34 5.65
N ARG A 39 4.11 -4.34 5.52
CA ARG A 39 5.54 -4.15 5.29
C ARG A 39 5.95 -4.92 4.07
N TYR A 40 6.81 -4.33 3.28
CA TYR A 40 7.30 -4.94 2.06
C TYR A 40 8.77 -4.63 1.84
N LYS A 41 9.39 -5.49 1.03
CA LYS A 41 10.64 -5.21 0.36
C LYS A 41 10.44 -5.47 -1.13
N VAL A 42 10.86 -4.52 -1.97
CA VAL A 42 10.95 -4.74 -3.42
C VAL A 42 12.29 -5.44 -3.70
N PRO A 43 12.31 -6.65 -4.28
CA PRO A 43 13.56 -7.33 -4.63
C PRO A 43 14.37 -6.57 -5.69
N ASP A 44 15.69 -6.74 -5.67
CA ASP A 44 16.61 -5.99 -6.56
C ASP A 44 16.43 -6.33 -8.05
N HIS A 45 15.99 -7.56 -8.34
CA HIS A 45 15.72 -8.02 -9.71
C HIS A 45 14.41 -7.47 -10.27
N VAL A 46 13.54 -6.89 -9.43
CA VAL A 46 12.27 -6.29 -9.84
C VAL A 46 12.51 -4.83 -10.19
N ARG A 47 12.39 -4.47 -11.46
CA ARG A 47 12.63 -3.11 -11.98
C ARG A 47 11.32 -2.46 -12.41
N LEU A 48 11.20 -1.16 -12.19
CA LEU A 48 10.11 -0.36 -12.73
C LEU A 48 10.66 0.42 -13.93
N GLU A 49 10.03 0.25 -15.08
CA GLU A 49 10.29 1.05 -16.27
C GLU A 49 9.03 1.87 -16.56
N SER A 50 9.15 3.19 -16.65
CA SER A 50 8.01 4.09 -16.87
C SER A 50 8.26 4.99 -18.07
N SER A 51 7.23 5.21 -18.89
CA SER A 51 7.27 6.15 -20.02
C SER A 51 6.76 7.54 -19.63
N SER A 52 6.98 8.51 -20.52
CA SER A 52 6.56 9.92 -20.33
C SER A 52 5.05 10.14 -20.19
N ASN A 53 4.23 9.14 -20.53
CA ASN A 53 2.77 9.15 -20.38
C ASN A 53 2.29 8.58 -19.02
N GLU A 54 3.19 8.42 -18.05
CA GLU A 54 2.91 7.92 -16.70
C GLU A 54 2.39 6.47 -16.63
N LEU A 55 2.42 5.73 -17.75
CA LEU A 55 2.29 4.28 -17.76
C LEU A 55 3.66 3.66 -17.56
N GLY A 56 3.67 2.45 -16.98
CA GLY A 56 4.89 1.71 -16.75
C GLY A 56 4.66 0.21 -16.74
N PHE A 57 5.76 -0.52 -16.66
CA PHE A 57 5.75 -1.95 -16.44
C PHE A 57 6.79 -2.34 -15.40
N ILE A 58 6.49 -3.41 -14.69
CA ILE A 58 7.44 -4.09 -13.83
C ILE A 58 8.14 -5.16 -14.66
N PHE A 59 9.46 -5.14 -14.68
CA PHE A 59 10.29 -6.19 -15.25
C PHE A 59 10.92 -7.03 -14.14
N ASP A 60 10.59 -8.32 -14.12
CA ASP A 60 11.26 -9.31 -13.29
C ASP A 60 12.47 -9.85 -14.06
N ALA A 61 13.67 -9.39 -13.69
CA ALA A 61 14.90 -9.77 -14.37
C ALA A 61 15.35 -11.21 -14.12
N ASN A 62 14.76 -11.91 -13.14
CA ASN A 62 15.08 -13.32 -12.88
C ASN A 62 14.28 -14.25 -13.79
N LEU A 63 12.99 -13.95 -13.98
CA LEU A 63 12.08 -14.80 -14.77
C LEU A 63 11.85 -14.29 -16.20
N GLY A 64 12.23 -13.05 -16.48
CA GLY A 64 11.96 -12.39 -17.77
C GLY A 64 10.50 -11.95 -17.93
N HIS A 65 9.71 -11.93 -16.86
CA HIS A 65 8.30 -11.54 -16.90
C HIS A 65 8.14 -10.01 -16.96
N VAL A 66 7.10 -9.57 -17.67
CA VAL A 66 6.72 -8.16 -17.79
C VAL A 66 5.27 -8.00 -17.34
N TYR A 67 5.02 -7.09 -16.39
CA TYR A 67 3.69 -6.79 -15.86
C TYR A 67 3.36 -5.34 -16.10
N TYR A 68 2.33 -5.07 -16.90
CA TYR A 68 1.90 -3.71 -17.19
C TYR A 68 1.14 -3.11 -16.01
N LEU A 69 1.44 -1.85 -15.71
CA LEU A 69 0.77 -1.06 -14.70
C LEU A 69 -0.01 0.08 -15.38
N ASN A 70 -1.18 0.38 -14.82
CA ASN A 70 -1.88 1.63 -15.12
C ASN A 70 -1.19 2.82 -14.42
N THR A 71 -1.69 4.03 -14.66
CA THR A 71 -1.07 5.25 -14.12
C THR A 71 -1.02 5.28 -12.58
N PRO A 72 -2.11 4.98 -11.82
CA PRO A 72 -2.04 4.91 -10.37
C PRO A 72 -1.09 3.83 -9.85
N GLY A 73 -1.11 2.63 -10.44
CA GLY A 73 -0.23 1.53 -10.05
C GLY A 73 1.24 1.85 -10.28
N THR A 74 1.57 2.50 -11.41
CA THR A 74 2.92 2.98 -11.72
C THR A 74 3.42 3.95 -10.67
N TYR A 75 2.58 4.93 -10.30
CA TYR A 75 2.92 5.92 -9.28
C TYR A 75 3.06 5.32 -7.89
N ILE A 76 2.15 4.42 -7.50
CA ILE A 76 2.25 3.71 -6.22
C ILE A 76 3.54 2.90 -6.16
N PHE A 77 3.84 2.12 -7.21
CA PHE A 77 5.01 1.26 -7.24
C PHE A 77 6.32 2.05 -7.25
N SER A 78 6.36 3.24 -7.90
CA SER A 78 7.54 4.11 -7.84
C SER A 78 7.81 4.60 -6.41
N LEU A 79 6.77 5.02 -5.68
CA LEU A 79 6.88 5.41 -4.27
C LEU A 79 7.30 4.23 -3.39
N MET A 80 6.85 3.02 -3.70
CA MET A 80 7.29 1.79 -3.03
C MET A 80 8.78 1.50 -3.25
N LYS A 81 9.29 1.65 -4.49
CA LYS A 81 10.74 1.50 -4.77
C LYS A 81 11.60 2.55 -4.06
N GLU A 82 11.05 3.74 -3.85
CA GLU A 82 11.69 4.80 -3.06
C GLU A 82 11.64 4.55 -1.53
N ASN A 83 11.05 3.43 -1.09
CA ASN A 83 10.83 3.09 0.31
C ASN A 83 10.11 4.20 1.10
N LYS A 84 9.12 4.87 0.48
CA LYS A 84 8.30 5.85 1.18
C LYS A 84 7.45 5.17 2.26
N PRO A 85 7.28 5.79 3.44
CA PRO A 85 6.33 5.31 4.44
C PRO A 85 4.93 5.19 3.85
N LEU A 86 4.22 4.10 4.14
CA LEU A 86 2.88 3.88 3.58
C LEU A 86 1.86 4.99 3.89
N PRO A 87 1.84 5.62 5.09
CA PRO A 87 0.98 6.79 5.33
C PRO A 87 1.27 7.92 4.36
N GLU A 88 2.55 8.12 4.00
CA GLU A 88 2.94 9.12 3.02
C GLU A 88 2.50 8.74 1.62
N ILE A 89 2.65 7.48 1.21
CA ILE A 89 2.13 6.98 -0.09
C ILE A 89 0.63 7.25 -0.20
N VAL A 90 -0.15 6.86 0.82
CA VAL A 90 -1.61 7.06 0.85
C VAL A 90 -1.95 8.54 0.71
N ARG A 91 -1.25 9.42 1.43
CA ARG A 91 -1.44 10.87 1.36
C ARG A 91 -1.11 11.42 -0.03
N MET A 92 0.00 11.00 -0.62
CA MET A 92 0.45 11.47 -1.95
C MET A 92 -0.52 11.04 -3.05
N VAL A 93 -0.95 9.78 -3.05
CA VAL A 93 -1.92 9.23 -4.01
C VAL A 93 -3.29 9.88 -3.83
N SER A 94 -3.77 10.01 -2.59
CA SER A 94 -5.04 10.69 -2.26
C SER A 94 -5.06 12.13 -2.78
N LYS A 95 -3.97 12.89 -2.56
CA LYS A 95 -3.83 14.26 -3.06
C LYS A 95 -3.76 14.32 -4.58
N ARG A 96 -2.96 13.46 -5.21
CA ARG A 96 -2.75 13.44 -6.68
C ARG A 96 -4.05 13.17 -7.43
N TYR A 97 -4.81 12.17 -7.00
CA TYR A 97 -6.02 11.73 -7.69
C TYR A 97 -7.33 12.28 -7.10
N ARG A 98 -7.26 13.07 -6.01
CA ARG A 98 -8.41 13.63 -5.29
C ARG A 98 -9.39 12.54 -4.81
N VAL A 99 -8.85 11.45 -4.28
CA VAL A 99 -9.60 10.27 -3.80
C VAL A 99 -9.48 10.17 -2.28
N ASP A 100 -10.52 9.68 -1.59
CA ASP A 100 -10.45 9.46 -0.14
C ASP A 100 -9.36 8.46 0.24
N SER A 101 -8.59 8.76 1.28
CA SER A 101 -7.56 7.90 1.84
C SER A 101 -8.02 6.48 2.17
N THR A 102 -9.27 6.27 2.61
CA THR A 102 -9.79 4.93 2.92
C THR A 102 -9.97 4.10 1.65
N LYS A 103 -10.38 4.73 0.55
CA LYS A 103 -10.45 4.07 -0.76
C LYS A 103 -9.05 3.77 -1.29
N VAL A 104 -8.13 4.75 -1.22
CA VAL A 104 -6.72 4.54 -1.60
C VAL A 104 -6.12 3.36 -0.83
N LEU A 105 -6.44 3.22 0.45
CA LEU A 105 -5.98 2.12 1.29
C LEU A 105 -6.54 0.75 0.89
N SER A 106 -7.83 0.68 0.58
CA SER A 106 -8.44 -0.54 0.08
C SER A 106 -7.80 -0.96 -1.25
N ASP A 107 -7.73 -0.03 -2.21
CA ASP A 107 -7.13 -0.28 -3.53
C ASP A 107 -5.63 -0.66 -3.39
N PHE A 108 -4.91 0.00 -2.47
CA PHE A 108 -3.50 -0.30 -2.19
C PHE A 108 -3.33 -1.70 -1.59
N ARG A 109 -4.23 -2.13 -0.70
CA ARG A 109 -4.17 -3.46 -0.09
C ARG A 109 -4.32 -4.56 -1.13
N ASP A 110 -5.26 -4.39 -2.06
CA ASP A 110 -5.48 -5.35 -3.14
C ASP A 110 -4.27 -5.38 -4.09
N PHE A 111 -3.73 -4.20 -4.44
CA PHE A 111 -2.51 -4.11 -5.23
C PHE A 111 -1.30 -4.76 -4.54
N TYR A 112 -1.11 -4.49 -3.25
CA TYR A 112 -0.08 -5.10 -2.42
C TYR A 112 -0.18 -6.64 -2.43
N ASN A 113 -1.38 -7.19 -2.22
CA ASN A 113 -1.58 -8.64 -2.21
C ASN A 113 -1.23 -9.25 -3.57
N ASN A 114 -1.67 -8.62 -4.67
CA ASN A 114 -1.31 -9.06 -6.02
C ASN A 114 0.21 -9.05 -6.25
N LEU A 115 0.91 -8.00 -5.80
CA LEU A 115 2.38 -7.93 -5.91
C LEU A 115 3.07 -9.03 -5.08
N VAL A 116 2.54 -9.37 -3.91
CA VAL A 116 3.06 -10.48 -3.10
C VAL A 116 2.84 -11.82 -3.81
N ASP A 117 1.62 -12.06 -4.29
CA ASP A 117 1.25 -13.33 -4.92
C ASP A 117 2.04 -13.57 -6.21
N LEU A 118 2.40 -12.51 -6.93
CA LEU A 118 3.26 -12.54 -8.11
C LEU A 118 4.77 -12.60 -7.78
N GLY A 119 5.16 -12.56 -6.50
CA GLY A 119 6.56 -12.55 -6.07
C GLY A 119 7.31 -11.23 -6.38
N LEU A 120 6.59 -10.17 -6.74
CA LEU A 120 7.15 -8.86 -7.09
C LEU A 120 7.53 -8.03 -5.88
N ILE A 121 6.95 -8.33 -4.72
CA ILE A 121 7.38 -7.84 -3.41
C ILE A 121 7.37 -8.98 -2.39
N ALA A 122 8.27 -8.92 -1.40
CA ALA A 122 8.27 -9.84 -0.27
C ALA A 122 7.61 -9.18 0.94
N LYS A 123 6.77 -9.92 1.67
CA LYS A 123 6.29 -9.50 2.99
C LYS A 123 7.49 -9.42 3.93
N HIS A 124 7.72 -8.25 4.54
CA HIS A 124 8.77 -8.09 5.53
C HIS A 124 8.15 -8.27 6.92
N GLU A 125 8.22 -9.47 7.49
CA GLU A 125 7.78 -9.70 8.86
C GLU A 125 8.62 -8.84 9.83
N ALA A 126 7.99 -8.31 10.88
CA ALA A 126 8.71 -7.62 11.93
C ALA A 126 9.56 -8.67 12.67
N SER A 127 10.88 -8.48 12.68
CA SER A 127 11.76 -9.16 13.64
C SER A 127 11.50 -8.64 15.05
#